data_AF-A0A2E6ZJB8-F1
#
_entry.id   AF-A0A2E6ZJB8-F1
#
_cell.length_a   1.000
_cell.length_b   1.000
_cell.length_c   1.000
_cell.angle_alpha   90.00
_cell.angle_beta   90.00
_cell.angle_gamma   90.00
#
_symmetry.space_group_name_H-M   'P 1'
#
loop_
_entity.id
_entity.type
_entity.pdbx_description
1 polymer ?
#
loop_
_entity_poly.entity_id
_entity_poly.type
_entity_poly.pdbx_seq_one_letter_code
_entity_poly.pdbx_strand_id
1 'polypeptide(L)'
;MELVVKKTTVQWNAHPHFKQCVEFHGSHLACTERWTEALGWCFETFGPSVDLHSWSSIMDTKDQRHPNGYYHDRVKLDKLLNKDWVFQVATSMNRNRFYFRDDSTTSLFVLKWK
;
A
#
# COMPACT_ATOMS: atom_id res chain seq x y z
N MET A 1 -15.87 10.42 -11.55
CA MET A 1 -14.79 9.54 -11.05
C MET A 1 -15.11 9.28 -9.60
N GLU A 2 -15.08 8.02 -9.18
CA GLU A 2 -15.51 7.61 -7.85
C GLU A 2 -14.34 6.98 -7.09
N LEU A 3 -14.22 7.31 -5.80
CA LEU A 3 -13.25 6.67 -4.92
C LEU A 3 -13.89 5.45 -4.26
N VAL A 4 -13.32 4.27 -4.51
CA VAL A 4 -13.82 3.01 -3.96
C VAL A 4 -12.89 2.53 -2.86
N VAL A 5 -13.43 2.34 -1.66
CA VAL A 5 -12.71 1.81 -0.51
C VAL A 5 -13.16 0.37 -0.27
N LYS A 6 -12.21 -0.57 -0.22
CA LYS A 6 -12.45 -2.00 -0.01
C LYS A 6 -11.73 -2.47 1.24
N LYS A 7 -12.34 -3.37 2.00
CA LYS A 7 -11.65 -4.07 3.09
C LYS A 7 -10.80 -5.20 2.51
N THR A 8 -9.52 -5.22 2.83
CA THR A 8 -8.58 -6.27 2.42
C THR A 8 -8.91 -7.62 3.05
N THR A 9 -9.57 -7.63 4.21
CA THR A 9 -9.98 -8.85 4.92
C THR A 9 -11.14 -9.60 4.27
N VAL A 10 -11.87 -8.97 3.33
CA VAL A 10 -13.08 -9.56 2.72
C VAL A 10 -12.77 -10.20 1.36
N GLN A 11 -11.77 -9.69 0.65
CA GLN A 11 -11.33 -10.24 -0.64
C GLN A 11 -9.88 -10.68 -0.50
N TRP A 12 -9.71 -11.96 -0.21
CA TRP A 12 -8.43 -12.68 -0.17
C TRP A 12 -7.50 -12.12 0.92
N ASN A 13 -7.28 -12.88 1.99
CA ASN A 13 -6.25 -12.64 3.02
C ASN A 13 -4.80 -12.49 2.46
N ALA A 14 -4.63 -12.19 1.18
CA ALA A 14 -3.38 -11.91 0.47
C ALA A 14 -2.57 -10.80 1.13
N HIS A 15 -3.22 -9.82 1.77
CA HIS A 15 -2.53 -8.66 2.35
C HIS A 15 -3.01 -8.37 3.79
N PRO A 16 -2.74 -9.27 4.76
CA PRO A 16 -3.31 -9.20 6.11
C PRO A 16 -2.78 -8.03 6.95
N HIS A 17 -1.68 -7.42 6.52
CA HIS A 17 -1.05 -6.29 7.18
C HIS A 17 -1.71 -4.94 6.86
N PHE A 18 -2.57 -4.91 5.84
CA PHE A 18 -3.34 -3.73 5.48
C PHE A 18 -4.81 -3.99 5.81
N LYS A 19 -5.54 -2.99 6.28
CA LYS A 19 -6.97 -3.10 6.59
C LYS A 19 -7.86 -2.75 5.40
N GLN A 20 -7.42 -1.77 4.62
CA GLN A 20 -8.21 -1.19 3.54
C GLN A 20 -7.34 -0.99 2.30
N CYS A 21 -7.96 -1.15 1.13
CA CYS A 21 -7.39 -0.72 -0.13
C CYS A 21 -8.34 0.25 -0.83
N VAL A 22 -7.76 1.19 -1.56
CA VAL A 22 -8.48 2.30 -2.21
C VAL A 22 -8.11 2.34 -3.68
N GLU A 23 -9.10 2.51 -4.55
CA GLU A 23 -8.92 2.64 -6.01
C GLU A 23 -9.86 3.68 -6.60
N PHE A 24 -9.42 4.33 -7.68
CA PHE A 24 -10.25 5.25 -8.45
C PHE A 24 -11.01 4.50 -9.56
N HIS A 25 -12.30 4.80 -9.68
CA HIS A 25 -13.22 4.25 -10.69
C HIS A 25 -13.64 5.33 -11.70
N GLY A 26 -13.62 4.96 -12.97
CA GLY A 26 -13.83 5.86 -14.10
C GLY A 26 -13.04 5.43 -15.33
N SER A 27 -12.84 6.38 -16.24
CA SER A 27 -12.01 6.18 -17.43
C SER A 27 -10.55 5.92 -17.03
N HIS A 28 -9.85 5.09 -17.82
CA HIS A 28 -8.49 4.67 -17.49
C HIS A 28 -7.54 5.87 -17.32
N LEU A 29 -7.57 6.82 -18.27
CA LEU A 29 -6.71 8.01 -18.24
C LEU A 29 -6.94 8.85 -16.98
N ALA A 30 -8.19 9.20 -16.68
CA ALA A 30 -8.51 10.03 -15.52
C ALA A 30 -8.15 9.33 -14.20
N CYS A 31 -8.32 8.00 -14.13
CA CYS A 31 -7.92 7.23 -12.95
C CYS A 31 -6.39 7.24 -12.76
N THR A 32 -5.61 7.15 -13.85
CA THR A 32 -4.15 7.17 -13.80
C THR A 32 -3.62 8.54 -13.41
N GLU A 33 -4.16 9.61 -13.98
CA GLU A 33 -3.82 10.99 -13.60
C GLU A 33 -4.09 11.21 -12.11
N ARG A 34 -5.30 10.87 -11.66
CA ARG A 34 -5.68 11.09 -10.27
C ARG A 34 -4.92 10.20 -9.29
N TRP A 35 -4.61 8.98 -9.69
CA TRP A 35 -3.73 8.12 -8.91
C TRP A 35 -2.33 8.71 -8.77
N THR A 36 -1.77 9.30 -9.83
CA THR A 36 -0.43 9.90 -9.81
C THR A 36 -0.37 11.10 -8.87
N GLU A 37 -1.40 11.96 -8.89
CA GLU A 37 -1.54 13.08 -7.96
C GLU A 37 -1.69 12.59 -6.51
N ALA A 38 -2.52 11.56 -6.29
CA ALA A 38 -2.71 10.96 -4.97
C ALA A 38 -1.43 10.31 -4.44
N LEU A 39 -0.64 9.68 -5.32
CA LEU A 39 0.65 9.11 -4.98
C LEU A 39 1.60 10.19 -4.47
N GLY A 40 1.76 11.29 -5.22
CA GLY A 40 2.59 12.42 -4.80
C GLY A 40 2.18 12.98 -3.42
N TRP A 41 0.88 13.18 -3.22
CA TRP A 41 0.36 13.64 -1.93
C TRP A 41 0.61 12.66 -0.79
N CYS A 42 0.50 11.34 -1.02
CA CYS A 42 0.81 10.33 -0.01
C CYS A 42 2.29 10.36 0.38
N PHE A 43 3.21 10.54 -0.59
CA PHE A 43 4.63 10.71 -0.31
C PHE A 43 4.90 11.93 0.57
N GLU A 44 4.21 13.05 0.32
CA GLU A 44 4.34 14.29 1.10
C GLU A 44 3.73 14.17 2.50
N THR A 45 2.57 13.51 2.62
CA THR A 45 1.76 13.51 3.86
C THR A 45 2.12 12.37 4.81
N PHE A 46 2.29 11.17 4.27
CA PHE A 46 2.55 9.96 5.05
C PHE A 46 4.02 9.53 5.00
N GLY A 47 4.83 10.23 4.21
CA GLY A 47 6.24 9.91 4.00
C GLY A 47 6.47 8.84 2.92
N PRO A 48 7.75 8.54 2.63
CA PRO A 48 8.15 7.60 1.58
C PRO A 48 7.50 6.25 1.72
N SER A 49 7.15 5.58 0.62
CA SER A 49 6.67 4.20 0.63
C SER A 49 7.14 3.44 -0.62
N VAL A 50 6.82 2.14 -0.70
CA VAL A 50 7.22 1.21 -1.76
C VAL A 50 5.99 0.55 -2.38
N ASP A 51 6.19 -0.12 -3.52
CA ASP A 51 5.14 -0.92 -4.12
C ASP A 51 4.83 -2.18 -3.27
N LEU A 52 3.59 -2.65 -3.38
CA LEU A 52 3.07 -3.79 -2.62
C LEU A 52 3.85 -5.09 -2.86
N HIS A 53 4.39 -5.32 -4.06
CA HIS A 53 5.13 -6.54 -4.39
C HIS A 53 6.52 -6.53 -3.76
N SER A 54 7.23 -5.39 -3.83
CA SER A 54 8.48 -5.20 -3.09
C SER A 54 8.25 -5.32 -1.59
N TRP A 55 7.19 -4.70 -1.08
CA TRP A 55 6.83 -4.80 0.33
C TRP A 55 6.60 -6.25 0.76
N SER A 56 5.83 -7.02 -0.01
CA SER A 56 5.53 -8.43 0.28
C SER A 56 6.80 -9.27 0.27
N SER A 57 7.67 -9.10 -0.73
CA SER A 57 8.96 -9.80 -0.83
C SER A 57 9.86 -9.53 0.38
N ILE A 58 9.83 -8.29 0.89
CA ILE A 58 10.57 -7.89 2.08
C ILE A 58 9.97 -8.52 3.36
N MET A 59 8.65 -8.65 3.45
CA MET A 59 8.01 -9.26 4.61
C MET A 59 8.17 -10.77 4.61
N ASP A 60 8.11 -11.42 3.46
CA ASP A 60 8.38 -12.86 3.32
C ASP A 60 9.82 -13.21 3.74
N THR A 61 10.79 -12.35 3.42
CA THR A 61 12.19 -12.52 3.89
C THR A 61 12.35 -12.25 5.39
N LYS A 62 11.47 -11.49 6.04
CA LYS A 62 11.44 -11.38 7.51
C LYS A 62 10.94 -12.65 8.17
N ASP A 63 9.91 -13.28 7.59
CA ASP A 63 9.25 -14.47 8.12
C ASP A 63 10.05 -15.75 7.87
N GLN A 64 10.88 -15.78 6.82
CA GLN A 64 11.89 -16.82 6.64
C GLN A 64 12.96 -16.72 7.73
N ARG A 65 12.77 -17.48 8.81
CA ARG A 65 13.79 -17.79 9.82
C ARG A 65 14.98 -18.44 9.11
N HIS A 66 16.01 -17.66 8.78
CA HIS A 66 17.28 -18.23 8.36
C HIS A 66 17.81 -19.14 9.50
N PRO A 67 18.12 -20.42 9.23
CA PRO A 67 18.58 -21.36 10.26
C PRO A 67 19.94 -20.97 10.87
N ASN A 68 20.67 -20.03 10.26
CA ASN A 68 22.06 -19.72 10.62
C ASN A 68 22.26 -18.34 11.28
N GLY A 69 21.21 -17.72 11.84
CA GLY A 69 21.39 -16.66 12.85
C GLY A 69 22.06 -15.34 12.43
N TYR A 70 22.35 -15.12 11.14
CA TYR A 70 22.87 -13.82 10.68
C TYR A 70 21.79 -12.75 10.68
N TYR A 71 21.58 -12.15 11.85
CA TYR A 71 20.82 -10.92 12.06
C TYR A 71 21.63 -9.71 11.55
N HIS A 72 21.70 -9.52 10.23
CA HIS A 72 22.07 -8.21 9.72
C HIS A 72 20.78 -7.40 9.47
N ASP A 73 20.58 -6.37 10.30
CA ASP A 73 19.73 -5.20 10.01
C ASP A 73 18.18 -5.30 10.09
N ARG A 74 17.60 -6.26 10.84
CA ARG A 74 16.15 -6.23 11.16
C ARG A 74 15.69 -4.89 11.78
N VAL A 75 16.55 -4.23 12.56
CA VAL A 75 16.27 -2.94 13.21
C VAL A 75 16.33 -1.76 12.22
N LYS A 76 17.05 -1.86 11.10
CA LYS A 76 17.10 -0.79 10.08
C LYS A 76 15.97 -0.89 9.08
N LEU A 77 15.57 -2.09 8.68
CA LEU A 77 14.51 -2.28 7.69
C LEU A 77 13.14 -1.80 8.20
N ASP A 78 12.88 -2.02 9.49
CA ASP A 78 11.67 -1.55 10.18
C ASP A 78 11.59 -0.02 10.34
N LYS A 79 12.72 0.67 10.19
CA LYS A 79 12.81 2.14 10.14
C LYS A 79 12.76 2.70 8.71
N LEU A 80 13.01 1.86 7.70
CA LEU A 80 13.10 2.26 6.29
C LEU A 80 11.81 2.03 5.50
N LEU A 81 11.00 1.05 5.90
CA LEU A 81 9.73 0.78 5.24
C LEU A 81 8.60 1.45 5.98
N ASN A 82 7.89 2.32 5.26
CA ASN A 82 6.63 2.85 5.74
C ASN A 82 5.65 1.72 5.97
N LYS A 83 5.23 1.61 7.23
CA LYS A 83 4.36 0.55 7.71
C LYS A 83 2.89 0.93 7.54
N ASP A 84 2.60 2.17 7.18
CA ASP A 84 1.26 2.74 7.29
C ASP A 84 0.53 2.68 5.95
N TRP A 85 1.27 2.77 4.84
CA TRP A 85 0.70 2.64 3.51
C TRP A 85 1.67 2.07 2.49
N VAL A 86 1.15 1.46 1.42
CA VAL A 86 1.88 1.07 0.20
C VAL A 86 1.00 1.30 -1.03
N PHE A 87 1.60 1.27 -2.22
CA PHE A 87 0.87 1.41 -3.48
C PHE A 87 1.01 0.19 -4.38
N GLN A 88 0.11 0.04 -5.34
CA GLN A 88 0.19 -0.98 -6.38
C GLN A 88 -0.10 -0.30 -7.71
N VAL A 89 0.81 -0.50 -8.66
CA VAL A 89 0.61 -0.11 -10.05
C VAL A 89 -0.35 -1.10 -10.72
N ALA A 90 -1.18 -0.61 -11.63
CA ALA A 90 -2.15 -1.38 -12.37
C ALA A 90 -1.49 -2.57 -13.10
N THR A 91 -2.17 -3.70 -13.06
CA THR A 91 -1.83 -4.92 -13.80
C THR A 91 -3.01 -5.32 -14.68
N SER A 92 -2.87 -6.40 -15.45
CA SER A 92 -3.98 -6.97 -16.22
C SER A 92 -5.18 -7.38 -15.34
N MET A 93 -4.96 -7.67 -14.07
CA MET A 93 -6.00 -8.14 -13.14
C MET A 93 -6.51 -7.05 -12.19
N ASN A 94 -5.73 -6.01 -11.91
CA ASN A 94 -6.03 -5.03 -10.88
C ASN A 94 -5.73 -3.61 -11.35
N ARG A 95 -6.54 -2.64 -10.91
CA ARG A 95 -6.29 -1.21 -11.12
C ARG A 95 -5.18 -0.71 -10.19
N ASN A 96 -4.73 0.52 -10.42
CA ASN A 96 -3.88 1.23 -9.48
C ASN A 96 -4.58 1.32 -8.11
N ARG A 97 -3.85 1.00 -7.04
CA ARG A 97 -4.38 0.93 -5.67
C ARG A 97 -3.45 1.55 -4.65
N PHE A 98 -4.04 2.00 -3.57
CA PHE A 98 -3.36 2.30 -2.32
C PHE A 98 -3.82 1.31 -1.26
N TYR A 99 -2.92 0.86 -0.40
CA TYR A 99 -3.23 -0.01 0.73
C TYR A 99 -2.82 0.71 2.00
N PHE A 100 -3.72 0.75 2.97
CA PHE A 100 -3.53 1.44 4.24
C PHE A 100 -3.66 0.46 5.40
N ARG A 101 -2.77 0.61 6.38
CA ARG A 101 -2.70 -0.29 7.53
C ARG A 101 -3.78 -0.03 8.55
N ASP A 102 -4.18 1.23 8.73
CA ASP A 102 -5.14 1.62 9.74
C ASP A 102 -6.28 2.47 9.18
N ASP A 103 -7.34 2.59 9.99
CA ASP A 103 -8.54 3.32 9.62
C ASP A 103 -8.31 4.84 9.63
N SER A 104 -7.33 5.33 10.40
CA SER A 104 -6.97 6.76 10.48
C SER A 104 -6.36 7.29 9.19
N THR A 105 -5.34 6.61 8.67
CA THR A 105 -4.67 6.94 7.41
C THR A 105 -5.63 6.81 6.23
N THR A 106 -6.45 5.75 6.24
CA THR A 106 -7.49 5.60 5.22
C THR A 106 -8.52 6.72 5.29
N SER A 107 -8.98 7.11 6.48
CA SER A 107 -9.96 8.18 6.64
C SER A 107 -9.40 9.53 6.18
N LEU A 108 -8.14 9.83 6.48
CA LEU A 108 -7.49 11.05 6.03
C LEU A 108 -7.33 11.08 4.50
N PHE A 109 -6.95 9.96 3.88
CA PHE A 109 -6.91 9.82 2.43
C PHE A 109 -8.30 10.05 1.83
N VAL A 110 -9.32 9.36 2.33
CA VAL A 110 -10.70 9.50 1.83
C VAL A 110 -11.19 10.93 1.99
N LEU A 111 -10.90 11.61 3.10
CA LEU A 111 -11.28 13.01 3.30
C LEU A 111 -10.68 13.95 2.24
N LYS A 112 -9.46 13.67 1.78
CA LYS A 112 -8.77 14.47 0.76
C LYS A 112 -9.28 14.23 -0.66
N TRP A 113 -9.65 12.98 -0.98
CA TRP A 113 -9.87 12.53 -2.37
C TRP A 113 -11.32 12.16 -2.71
N LYS A 114 -12.23 12.21 -1.73
CA LYS A 114 -13.68 12.06 -1.93
C LYS A 114 -14.31 13.36 -2.44
#